data_AF-A0A969C8D5-F1
#
_entry.id   AF-A0A969C8D5-F1
#
_cell.length_a   1.000
_cell.length_b   1.000
_cell.length_c   1.000
_cell.angle_alpha   90.00
_cell.angle_beta   90.00
_cell.angle_gamma   90.00
#
_symmetry.space_group_name_H-M   'P 1'
#
loop_
_entity.id
_entity.type
_entity.pdbx_description
1 polymer ?
#
loop_
_entity_poly.entity_id
_entity_poly.type
_entity_poly.pdbx_seq_one_letter_code
_entity_poly.pdbx_strand_id
1 'polypeptide(L)' 'MGYVDDVEFYADDATQTLHVRSASRLGKSDLGLNRKRLDAIRAKFSA' A
#
# COMPACT_ATOMS: atom_id res chain seq x y z
N MET A 1 15.79 9.60 11.16
CA MET A 1 14.54 9.18 11.83
C MET A 1 13.58 8.77 10.72
N GLY A 2 13.66 7.52 10.28
CA GLY A 2 12.84 7.01 9.18
C GLY A 2 11.55 6.45 9.75
N TYR A 3 10.41 6.81 9.15
CA TYR A 3 9.16 6.11 9.41
C TYR A 3 9.28 4.73 8.77
N VAL A 4 9.14 3.68 9.58
CA VAL A 4 9.06 2.31 9.07
C VAL A 4 7.60 2.07 8.73
N ASP A 5 7.27 2.22 7.45
CA ASP A 5 5.97 1.83 6.92
C ASP A 5 5.96 0.33 6.67
N ASP A 6 5.03 -0.40 7.27
CA ASP A 6 4.71 -1.75 6.82
C ASP A 6 3.56 -1.70 5.82
N VAL A 7 3.76 -2.36 4.69
CA VAL A 7 2.71 -2.63 3.71
C VAL A 7 2.65 -4.14 3.51
N GLU A 8 1.47 -4.70 3.75
CA GLU A 8 1.18 -6.09 3.49
C GLU A 8 0.40 -6.21 2.18
N PHE A 9 0.81 -7.15 1.34
CA PHE A 9 0.17 -7.48 0.08
C PHE A 9 -0.36 -8.91 0.15
N TYR A 10 -1.64 -9.08 -0.15
CA TYR A 10 -2.28 -10.38 -0.26
C TYR A 10 -2.85 -10.52 -1.67
N ALA A 11 -2.31 -11.47 -2.43
CA ALA A 11 -2.80 -11.80 -3.77
C ALA A 11 -3.89 -12.86 -3.66
N ASP A 12 -5.12 -12.48 -3.97
CA ASP A 12 -6.21 -13.42 -4.14
C ASP A 12 -6.22 -13.89 -5.61
N ASP A 13 -5.74 -15.10 -5.83
CA ASP A 13 -5.67 -15.72 -7.16
C ASP A 13 -7.07 -16.08 -7.70
N ALA A 14 -8.05 -16.35 -6.82
CA ALA A 14 -9.39 -16.71 -7.25
C ALA A 14 -10.16 -15.53 -7.85
N THR A 15 -9.91 -14.32 -7.35
CA THR A 15 -10.55 -13.09 -7.82
C THR A 15 -9.61 -12.19 -8.62
N GLN A 16 -8.38 -12.65 -8.87
CA GLN A 16 -7.30 -11.88 -9.50
C GLN A 16 -7.14 -10.49 -8.87
N THR A 17 -7.32 -10.39 -7.55
CA THR A 17 -7.36 -9.14 -6.80
C THR A 17 -6.20 -9.06 -5.82
N LEU A 18 -5.43 -7.98 -5.88
CA LEU A 18 -4.38 -7.69 -4.91
C LEU A 18 -4.93 -6.82 -3.78
N HIS A 19 -5.11 -7.42 -2.60
CA HIS A 19 -5.46 -6.71 -1.39
C HIS A 19 -4.22 -6.08 -0.77
N VAL A 20 -4.34 -4.83 -0.36
CA VAL A 20 -3.24 -4.08 0.26
C VAL A 20 -3.69 -3.55 1.60
N ARG A 21 -2.91 -3.85 2.63
CA ARG A 21 -3.09 -3.30 3.98
C ARG A 21 -1.88 -2.46 4.34
N SER A 22 -2.12 -1.18 4.60
CA SER A 22 -1.11 -0.25 5.08
C SER A 22 -1.27 -0.11 6.59
N ALA A 23 -0.30 -0.60 7.36
CA ALA A 23 -0.27 -0.42 8.81
C ALA A 23 0.88 0.55 9.16
N SER A 24 0.56 1.83 9.34
CA SER A 24 1.56 2.79 9.86
C SER A 24 1.73 2.54 11.36
N ARG A 25 2.94 2.16 11.79
CA ARG A 25 3.26 1.96 13.22
C ARG A 25 3.28 3.32 13.92
N LEU A 26 2.28 3.54 14.79
CA LEU A 26 2.16 4.55 15.85
C LEU A 26 2.62 5.99 15.53
N GLY A 27 1.66 6.90 15.36
CA GLY A 27 1.82 8.29 15.82
C GLY A 27 1.82 9.41 14.78
N LYS A 28 1.85 9.13 13.47
CA LYS A 28 1.60 10.15 12.45
C LYS A 28 0.73 9.59 11.34
N SER A 29 -0.36 10.29 11.06
CA SER A 29 -1.05 10.14 9.79
C SER A 29 -0.05 10.44 8.69
N ASP A 30 0.21 9.48 7.79
CA ASP A 30 1.14 9.64 6.67
C ASP A 30 0.63 10.64 5.61
N LEU A 31 -0.39 11.47 5.93
CA LEU A 31 -1.00 12.46 5.04
C LEU A 31 -1.42 11.85 3.67
N GLY A 32 -1.70 10.55 3.65
CA GLY A 32 -2.04 9.81 2.44
C GLY A 32 -0.84 9.44 1.55
N LEU A 33 0.41 9.49 2.03
CA LEU A 33 1.59 9.07 1.26
C LEU A 33 1.49 7.61 0.83
N ASN A 34 1.05 6.72 1.72
CA ASN A 34 0.87 5.31 1.37
C ASN A 34 -0.21 5.10 0.31
N ARG A 35 -1.26 5.94 0.31
CA ARG A 35 -2.25 5.94 -0.78
C ARG A 35 -1.61 6.37 -2.10
N LYS A 36 -0.81 7.44 -2.11
CA LYS A 36 -0.09 7.89 -3.31
C LYS A 36 0.88 6.83 -3.85
N ARG A 37 1.60 6.11 -2.97
CA ARG A 37 2.46 4.99 -3.40
C ARG A 37 1.65 3.87 -4.04
N LEU A 38 0.53 3.48 -3.42
CA LEU A 38 -0.34 2.44 -3.96
C LEU A 38 -0.93 2.83 -5.32
N ASP A 39 -1.39 4.08 -5.48
CA ASP A 39 -1.93 4.56 -6.75
C ASP A 39 -0.85 4.61 -7.85
N ALA A 40 0.40 4.95 -7.51
CA ALA A 40 1.52 4.89 -8.45
C ALA A 40 1.86 3.45 -8.87
N ILE A 41 1.77 2.48 -7.95
CA ILE A 41 1.94 1.06 -8.26
C ILE A 41 0.83 0.61 -9.22
N ARG A 42 -0.44 0.93 -8.91
CA ARG A 42 -1.59 0.61 -9.78
C ARG A 42 -1.40 1.16 -11.20
N ALA A 43 -0.98 2.42 -11.32
CA ALA A 43 -0.71 3.04 -12.61
C ALA A 43 0.36 2.29 -13.43
N LYS A 44 1.39 1.71 -12.78
CA LYS A 44 2.42 0.92 -13.47
C LYS A 44 1.95 -0.44 -13.96
N PHE A 45 0.94 -1.03 -13.32
CA PHE A 45 0.37 -2.33 -13.69
C PHE A 45 -0.85 -2.25 -14.61
N SER A 46 -1.32 -1.04 -14.95
CA SER A 46 -2.48 -0.82 -15.83
C SER A 46 -2.10 -0.71 -17.32
N ALA A 47 -0.97 -1.30 -17.74
CA ALA A 47 -0.46 -1.24 -19.12
C ALA A 47 -0.84 -2.48 -19.93
#